data_AF-W7LHH3-F1
#
_entry.id   AF-W7LHH3-F1
#
_cell.length_a   1.000
_cell.length_b   1.000
_cell.length_c   1.000
_cell.angle_alpha   90.00
_cell.angle_beta   90.00
_cell.angle_gamma   90.00
#
_symmetry.space_group_name_H-M   'P 1'
#
loop_
_entity.id
_entity.type
_entity.pdbx_description
1 polymer ?
#
loop_
_entity_poly.entity_id
_entity_poly.type
_entity_poly.pdbx_seq_one_letter_code
_entity_poly.pdbx_strand_id
1 'polypeptide(L)' 'MTHLMLMIENSRKKMIELAATYGMTSSETVQCSQELDALLNLLMSEESKNIN' A
#
# COMPACT_ATOMS: atom_id res chain seq x y z
N MET A 1 -10.34 1.70 13.54
CA MET A 1 -9.42 1.45 12.43
C MET A 1 -10.27 1.03 11.23
N THR A 2 -10.24 1.77 10.12
CA THR A 2 -11.08 1.46 8.95
C THR A 2 -10.51 0.25 8.19
N HIS A 3 -11.34 -0.44 7.41
CA HIS A 3 -10.92 -1.57 6.58
C HIS A 3 -9.77 -1.19 5.63
N LEU A 4 -9.83 0.02 5.05
CA LEU A 4 -8.78 0.55 4.16
C LEU A 4 -7.42 0.70 4.87
N MET A 5 -7.40 1.24 6.10
CA MET A 5 -6.17 1.35 6.88
C MET A 5 -5.57 -0.02 7.18
N LEU A 6 -6.39 -1.04 7.45
CA LEU A 6 -5.91 -2.40 7.68
C LEU A 6 -5.25 -2.99 6.41
N MET A 7 -5.84 -2.74 5.24
CA MET A 7 -5.27 -3.18 3.96
C MET A 7 -3.92 -2.50 3.67
N ILE A 8 -3.82 -1.20 3.92
CA ILE A 8 -2.57 -0.42 3.77
C ILE A 8 -1.50 -1.01 4.69
N GLU A 9 -1.83 -1.25 5.95
CA GLU A 9 -0.90 -1.79 6.93
C GLU A 9 -0.43 -3.21 6.58
N ASN A 10 -1.33 -4.05 6.08
CA ASN A 10 -0.95 -5.40 5.63
C ASN A 10 -0.08 -5.36 4.38
N SER A 11 -0.42 -4.53 3.39
CA SER A 11 0.36 -4.40 2.15
C SER A 11 1.75 -3.84 2.41
N ARG A 12 1.89 -2.85 3.30
CA ARG A 12 3.21 -2.32 3.68
C ARG A 12 4.07 -3.35 4.40
N LYS A 13 3.51 -4.19 5.29
CA LYS A 13 4.27 -5.29 5.92
C LYS A 13 4.76 -6.29 4.87
N LYS A 14 3.87 -6.71 3.98
CA LYS A 14 4.20 -7.62 2.87
C LYS A 14 5.31 -7.05 1.97
N MET A 15 5.25 -5.77 1.62
CA MET A 15 6.28 -5.12 0.80
C MET A 15 7.66 -5.14 1.49
N ILE A 16 7.72 -4.90 2.81
CA ILE A 16 8.97 -4.98 3.59
C ILE A 16 9.52 -6.41 3.57
N GLU A 17 8.66 -7.42 3.74
CA GLU A 17 9.07 -8.83 3.69
C GLU A 17 9.59 -9.23 2.31
N LEU A 18 8.91 -8.81 1.24
CA LEU A 18 9.33 -9.05 -0.14
C LEU A 18 10.63 -8.32 -0.47
N ALA A 19 10.79 -7.08 -0.02
CA ALA A 19 12.02 -6.31 -0.19
C ALA A 19 13.21 -6.97 0.51
N ALA A 20 13.01 -7.49 1.72
CA ALA A 20 14.04 -8.21 2.47
C ALA A 20 14.41 -9.55 1.81
N THR A 21 13.45 -10.22 1.16
CA THR A 21 13.64 -11.54 0.57
C THR A 21 14.19 -11.49 -0.86
N TYR A 22 13.64 -10.59 -1.68
CA TYR A 22 13.86 -10.55 -3.14
C TYR A 22 14.51 -9.23 -3.60
N GLY A 23 14.64 -8.24 -2.73
CA GLY A 23 15.13 -6.91 -3.07
C GLY A 23 14.02 -5.97 -3.57
N MET A 24 14.31 -4.67 -3.56
CA MET A 24 13.35 -3.60 -3.89
C MET A 24 12.92 -3.59 -5.36
N THR A 25 13.76 -4.09 -6.26
CA THR A 25 13.52 -4.10 -7.71
C THR A 25 13.00 -5.43 -8.22
N SER A 26 12.72 -6.40 -7.34
CA SER A 26 12.07 -7.65 -7.75
C SER A 26 10.66 -7.38 -8.23
N SER A 27 10.16 -8.20 -9.15
CA SER A 27 8.82 -8.04 -9.71
C SER A 27 7.76 -8.10 -8.60
N GLU A 28 7.99 -8.94 -7.59
CA GLU A 28 7.12 -9.15 -6.44
C GLU A 28 7.05 -7.89 -5.56
N THR A 29 8.20 -7.29 -5.23
CA THR A 29 8.23 -6.06 -4.43
C THR A 29 7.65 -4.88 -5.20
N VAL A 30 7.92 -4.77 -6.50
CA VAL A 30 7.37 -3.72 -7.37
C VAL A 30 5.85 -3.85 -7.51
N GLN A 31 5.33 -5.07 -7.67
CA GLN A 31 3.89 -5.27 -7.70
C GLN A 31 3.25 -4.91 -6.35
N CYS A 32 3.88 -5.33 -5.25
CA CYS A 32 3.38 -5.01 -3.91
C CYS A 32 3.41 -3.49 -3.63
N SER A 33 4.40 -2.75 -4.14
CA SER A 33 4.45 -1.30 -4.01
C SER A 33 3.34 -0.61 -4.82
N GLN A 34 3.04 -1.11 -6.03
CA GLN A 34 1.93 -0.59 -6.84
C GLN A 34 0.56 -0.84 -6.16
N GLU A 35 0.37 -2.01 -5.55
CA GLU A 35 -0.83 -2.32 -4.77
C GLU A 35 -0.96 -1.39 -3.55
N LEU A 36 0.15 -1.12 -2.84
CA LEU A 36 0.18 -0.18 -1.73
C LEU A 36 -0.13 1.25 -2.17
N ASP A 37 0.46 1.71 -3.27
CA ASP A 37 0.21 3.04 -3.84
C ASP A 37 -1.26 3.23 -4.22
N ALA A 38 -1.91 2.21 -4.79
CA ALA A 38 -3.34 2.26 -5.11
C ALA A 38 -4.22 2.44 -3.85
N LEU A 39 -3.87 1.75 -2.75
CA LEU A 39 -4.58 1.88 -1.48
C LEU A 39 -4.38 3.25 -0.84
N LEU A 40 -3.16 3.80 -0.91
CA LEU A 40 -2.86 5.15 -0.43
C LEU A 40 -3.61 6.20 -1.24
N ASN A 41 -3.65 6.06 -2.57
CA ASN A 41 -4.42 6.94 -3.43
C ASN A 41 -5.91 6.91 -3.11
N LEU A 42 -6.46 5.72 -2.81
CA LEU A 42 -7.85 5.60 -2.37
C LEU A 42 -8.09 6.38 -1.07
N LEU A 43 -7.21 6.22 -0.08
CA LEU A 43 -7.30 6.95 1.19
C LEU A 43 -7.26 8.47 0.96
N MET A 44 -6.30 8.96 0.18
CA MET A 44 -6.19 10.39 -0.15
C MET A 44 -7.43 10.90 -0.89
N SER A 45 -8.05 10.08 -1.74
CA SER A 45 -9.29 10.43 -2.42
C SER A 45 -10.50 10.50 -1.47
N GLU A 46 -10.54 9.64 -0.44
CA GLU A 46 -11.58 9.69 0.59
C GLU A 46 -11.42 10.93 1.48
N GLU A 47 -10.19 11.29 1.83
CA GLU A 47 -9.89 12.52 2.58
C GLU A 47 -10.26 13.79 1.78
N SER A 48 -9.97 13.79 0.47
CA SER A 48 -10.31 14.91 -0.41
C SER A 48 -11.84 15.11 -0.57
N LYS A 49 -12.65 14.07 -0.37
CA LYS A 49 -14.12 14.17 -0.44
C LYS A 49 -14.75 14.77 0.82
N ASN A 50 -14.05 14.76 1.95
CA ASN A 50 -14.54 15.31 3.22
C ASN A 50 -14.26 16.82 3.39
N ILE A 51 -13.71 17.48 2.37
CA ILE A 51 -13.36 18.92 2.38
C ILE A 51 -14.35 19.77 1.53
N ASN A 52 -15.41 19.18 0.96
CA ASN A 52 -16.47 19.90 0.24
C ASN A 52 -17.81 19.87 0.98
#